data_AF-A0A1E2V5H9-F1
#
_entry.id   AF-A0A1E2V5H9-F1
#
_cell.length_a   1.000
_cell.length_b   1.000
_cell.length_c   1.000
_cell.angle_alpha   90.00
_cell.angle_beta   90.00
_cell.angle_gamma   90.00
#
_symmetry.space_group_name_H-M   'P 1'
#
loop_
_entity.id
_entity.type
_entity.pdbx_description
1 polymer ?
#
loop_
_entity_poly.entity_id
_entity_poly.type
_entity_poly.pdbx_seq_one_letter_code
_entity_poly.pdbx_strand_id
1 'polypeptide(L)' 'MLRAIKRFLQDDSGVTAIEYGILAAAMAAAIGLIFGSDGVFVTALKDRFASIADQITNTNSPGSAK' A
#
# COMPACT_ATOMS: atom_id res chain seq x y z
N MET A 1 39.97 1.59 -23.79
CA MET A 1 38.62 1.82 -24.37
C MET A 1 37.92 0.52 -24.77
N LEU A 2 38.47 -0.30 -25.67
CA LEU A 2 37.87 -1.59 -26.11
C LEU A 2 37.45 -2.53 -24.96
N ARG A 3 38.25 -2.61 -23.89
CA ARG A 3 37.94 -3.43 -22.70
C ARG A 3 36.73 -2.94 -21.91
N ALA A 4 36.51 -1.62 -21.83
CA ALA A 4 35.38 -1.05 -21.11
C ALA A 4 34.06 -1.29 -21.85
N ILE A 5 34.08 -1.14 -23.18
CA ILE A 5 32.93 -1.43 -24.05
C ILE A 5 32.57 -2.92 -24.00
N LYS A 6 33.56 -3.82 -24.03
CA LYS A 6 33.31 -5.27 -23.91
C LYS A 6 32.71 -5.65 -22.56
N ARG A 7 33.14 -5.00 -21.47
CA ARG A 7 32.62 -5.24 -20.12
C ARG A 7 31.20 -4.69 -19.94
N PHE A 8 30.88 -3.57 -20.59
CA PHE A 8 29.53 -3.02 -20.62
C PHE A 8 28.56 -3.90 -21.42
N LEU A 9 29.00 -4.49 -22.53
CA LEU A 9 28.20 -5.44 -23.32
C LEU A 9 27.98 -6.80 -22.62
N GLN A 10 28.80 -7.14 -21.63
CA GLN A 10 28.69 -8.37 -20.83
C GLN A 10 28.03 -8.12 -19.47
N ASP A 11 27.53 -6.91 -19.22
CA ASP A 11 26.92 -6.56 -17.95
C ASP A 11 25.40 -6.78 -17.98
N ASP A 12 24.94 -7.81 -17.28
CA ASP A 12 23.52 -8.16 -17.15
C ASP A 12 22.80 -7.32 -16.05
N SER A 13 23.50 -6.37 -15.42
CA SER A 13 22.94 -5.49 -14.40
C SER A 13 21.72 -4.69 -14.90
N GLY A 14 21.69 -4.33 -16.19
CA GLY A 14 20.57 -3.64 -16.82
C GLY A 14 19.30 -4.50 -16.95
N VAL A 15 19.44 -5.79 -17.28
CA VAL A 15 18.32 -6.75 -17.35
C VAL A 15 17.77 -7.00 -15.95
N THR A 16 18.69 -7.16 -15.00
CA THR A 16 18.38 -7.34 -13.58
C THR A 16 17.60 -6.13 -13.01
N ALA A 17 17.93 -4.90 -13.42
CA ALA A 17 17.22 -3.70 -13.00
C ALA A 17 15.79 -3.61 -13.55
N ILE A 18 15.52 -4.14 -14.75
CA ILE A 18 14.17 -4.16 -15.34
C ILE A 18 13.26 -5.14 -14.58
N GLU A 19 13.77 -6.32 -14.23
CA GLU A 19 13.00 -7.33 -13.49
C GLU A 19 12.63 -6.85 -12.10
N TYR A 20 13.61 -6.32 -11.36
CA TYR A 20 13.33 -5.72 -10.05
C TYR A 20 12.48 -4.46 -10.17
N GLY A 21 12.57 -3.72 -11.28
CA GLY A 21 11.71 -2.58 -11.57
C GLY A 21 10.22 -2.96 -11.66
N ILE A 22 9.89 -4.07 -12.33
CA ILE A 22 8.51 -4.58 -12.43
C ILE A 22 8.02 -5.09 -11.07
N LEU A 23 8.86 -5.83 -10.34
CA LEU A 23 8.51 -6.29 -8.98
C LEU A 23 8.26 -5.12 -8.03
N ALA A 24 9.09 -4.07 -8.10
CA ALA A 24 8.91 -2.85 -7.32
C ALA A 24 7.60 -2.12 -7.69
N ALA A 25 7.27 -2.02 -8.98
CA ALA A 25 6.02 -1.43 -9.44
C ALA A 25 4.79 -2.23 -8.95
N ALA A 26 4.84 -3.56 -9.02
CA ALA A 26 3.78 -4.43 -8.52
C ALA A 26 3.59 -4.27 -7.00
N MET A 27 4.69 -4.21 -6.23
CA MET A 27 4.64 -3.97 -4.80
C MET A 27 4.06 -2.59 -4.46
N ALA A 28 4.49 -1.55 -5.17
CA ALA A 28 3.97 -0.19 -5.00
C ALA A 28 2.46 -0.11 -5.28
N ALA A 29 1.99 -0.77 -6.34
CA ALA A 29 0.57 -0.86 -6.66
C ALA A 29 -0.22 -1.58 -5.55
N ALA A 30 0.29 -2.72 -5.06
CA ALA A 30 -0.35 -3.46 -3.97
C ALA A 30 -0.45 -2.64 -2.68
N ILE A 31 0.63 -1.96 -2.29
CA ILE A 31 0.64 -1.04 -1.14
C ILE A 31 -0.37 0.09 -1.36
N GLY A 32 -0.41 0.69 -2.55
CA GLY A 32 -1.37 1.74 -2.89
C GLY A 32 -2.82 1.29 -2.78
N LEU A 33 -3.16 0.07 -3.20
CA LEU A 33 -4.51 -0.47 -3.10
C LEU A 33 -4.92 -0.79 -1.65
N ILE A 34 -3.98 -1.26 -0.82
CA ILE A 34 -4.28 -1.61 0.57
C ILE A 34 -4.37 -0.35 1.43
N PHE A 35 -3.37 0.54 1.31
CA PHE A 35 -3.15 1.68 2.21
C PHE A 35 -3.53 3.04 1.62
N GLY A 36 -3.99 3.09 0.37
CA GLY A 36 -4.54 4.32 -0.22
C GLY A 36 -5.73 4.85 0.58
N SER A 37 -6.10 6.12 0.35
CA SER A 37 -7.21 6.79 1.05
C SER A 37 -8.54 6.03 0.94
N ASP A 38 -8.73 5.35 -0.20
CA ASP A 38 -9.87 4.51 -0.54
C ASP A 38 -9.53 3.02 -0.47
N GLY A 39 -8.37 2.70 0.10
CA GLY A 39 -7.90 1.34 0.27
C GLY A 39 -8.76 0.56 1.26
N VAL A 40 -8.79 -0.76 1.09
CA VAL A 40 -9.62 -1.67 1.90
C VAL A 40 -9.27 -1.55 3.39
N PHE A 41 -7.98 -1.42 3.72
CA PHE A 41 -7.54 -1.33 5.10
C PHE A 41 -7.96 0.00 5.75
N VAL A 42 -7.76 1.13 5.06
CA VAL A 42 -8.13 2.45 5.58
C VAL A 42 -9.65 2.58 5.76
N THR A 43 -10.42 2.02 4.83
CA THR A 43 -11.89 1.99 4.92
C THR A 43 -12.35 1.17 6.13
N ALA A 44 -11.87 -0.07 6.27
CA ALA A 44 -12.21 -0.91 7.41
C ALA A 44 -11.84 -0.27 8.76
N LEU A 45 -10.70 0.45 8.80
CA LEU A 45 -10.28 1.18 9.99
C LEU A 45 -11.24 2.34 10.31
N LYS A 46 -11.61 3.15 9.31
CA LYS A 46 -12.59 4.24 9.46
C LYS A 46 -13.94 3.71 9.96
N ASP A 47 -14.45 2.63 9.36
CA ASP A 47 -15.72 2.02 9.75
C ASP A 47 -15.69 1.53 11.20
N ARG A 48 -14.58 0.92 11.62
CA ARG A 48 -14.44 0.44 12.99
C ARG A 48 -14.40 1.60 14.00
N PHE A 49 -13.67 2.68 13.70
CA PHE A 49 -13.65 3.85 14.56
C PHE A 49 -14.99 4.59 14.59
N ALA A 50 -15.69 4.68 13.46
CA ALA A 50 -17.04 5.24 13.40
C ALA A 50 -18.00 4.44 14.28
N SER A 51 -17.97 3.11 14.19
CA SER A 51 -18.77 2.23 15.05
C SER A 51 -18.49 2.44 16.55
N ILE A 52 -17.22 2.64 16.93
CA ILE A 52 -16.86 2.94 18.32
C ILE A 52 -17.39 4.32 18.73
N ALA A 53 -17.25 5.34 17.88
CA ALA A 53 -17.75 6.68 18.14
C ALA A 53 -19.27 6.71 18.30
N ASP A 54 -20.00 5.95 17.47
CA ASP A 54 -21.45 5.79 17.56
C ASP A 54 -21.84 5.10 18.87
N GLN A 55 -21.14 4.04 19.27
CA GLN A 55 -21.40 3.38 20.55
C GLN A 55 -21.20 4.32 21.74
N ILE A 56 -20.15 5.14 21.74
CA ILE A 56 -19.89 6.13 22.79
C ILE A 56 -20.99 7.19 22.81
N THR A 57 -21.36 7.73 21.65
CA THR A 57 -22.38 8.79 21.53
C THR A 57 -23.77 8.29 21.94
N ASN A 58 -24.13 7.08 21.52
CA ASN A 58 -25.40 6.45 21.89
C ASN A 58 -25.45 6.08 23.37
N THR A 59 -24.32 5.68 23.97
CA THR A 59 -24.23 5.44 25.43
C THR A 59 -24.41 6.73 26.23
N ASN A 60 -23.96 7.87 25.70
CA ASN A 60 -24.10 9.18 26.34
C ASN A 60 -25.47 9.85 26.12
N SER A 61 -26.37 9.25 25.36
CA SER A 61 -27.77 9.69 25.22
C SER A 61 -28.65 8.85 26.16
N PRO A 62 -29.03 9.36 27.34
CA PRO A 62 -29.86 8.62 28.30
C PRO A 62 -31.30 8.54 27.76
N GLY A 63 -31.59 7.57 26.89
CA GLY A 63 -32.93 7.49 26.28
C GLY A 63 -33.26 6.28 25.41
N SER A 64 -32.34 5.35 25.16
CA SER A 64 -32.60 4.20 24.27
C SER A 64 -32.27 2.87 24.93
N ALA A 65 -32.79 2.66 26.13
CA ALA A 65 -33.01 1.31 26.65
C ALA A 65 -34.51 1.00 26.49
N LYS A 66 -34.85 0.29 25.42
CA LYS A 66 -36.03 -0.57 25.40
C LYS A 66 -35.61 -1.94 24.88
#